data_AF-A0A2L2WXC5-F1
#
_entry.id   AF-A0A2L2WXC5-F1
#
_cell.length_a   1.000
_cell.length_b   1.000
_cell.length_c   1.000
_cell.angle_alpha   90.00
_cell.angle_beta   90.00
_cell.angle_gamma   90.00
#
_symmetry.space_group_name_H-M   'P 1'
#
loop_
_entity.id
_entity.type
_entity.pdbx_description
1 polymer ?
#
loop_
_entity_poly.entity_id
_entity_poly.type
_entity_poly.pdbx_seq_one_letter_code
_entity_poly.pdbx_strand_id
1 'polypeptide(L)'
;DKLEVVEEMTGEVRKAEVFVAILPFSHSTYFEAVWSQRKEDLIKACQNAFEYFGGVTAAIVPDNLKAAVKTSARNEPVINEEFAAFAEHYGCAVYPARVRHPKDKALVENAVKLLYQSVYFDIEGMAFPSLDELNTAIHILLHDFNEKLTAGRKMSRKDMLLQGEKDFLRPLPEKPFVLRERKL
;
A
#
# COMPACT_ATOMS: atom_id res chain seq x y z
N ASP A 1 -10.09 12.60 -8.71
CA ASP A 1 -9.73 13.60 -7.68
C ASP A 1 -8.93 12.97 -6.55
N LYS A 2 -8.26 13.79 -5.72
CA LYS A 2 -7.56 13.31 -4.52
C LYS A 2 -8.58 13.21 -3.37
N LEU A 3 -8.32 12.32 -2.41
CA LEU A 3 -9.13 12.27 -1.19
C LEU A 3 -8.86 13.49 -0.33
N GLU A 4 -9.88 13.97 0.36
CA GLU A 4 -9.82 15.21 1.14
C GLU A 4 -10.19 14.94 2.60
N VAL A 5 -9.44 15.57 3.50
CA VAL A 5 -9.70 15.61 4.94
C VAL A 5 -9.97 17.06 5.29
N VAL A 6 -11.03 17.31 6.06
CA VAL A 6 -11.44 18.65 6.48
C VAL A 6 -11.15 18.76 7.98
N GLU A 7 -10.14 19.55 8.34
CA GLU A 7 -9.79 19.70 9.76
C GLU A 7 -10.93 20.38 10.54
N GLU A 8 -11.46 19.73 11.56
CA GLU A 8 -12.67 20.19 12.28
C GLU A 8 -12.55 21.59 12.87
N MET A 9 -11.35 21.95 13.35
CA MET A 9 -11.14 23.21 14.07
C MET A 9 -10.98 24.41 13.15
N THR A 10 -10.46 24.19 11.94
CA THR A 10 -10.07 25.28 11.02
C THR A 10 -10.93 25.32 9.77
N GLY A 11 -11.60 24.21 9.43
CA GLY A 11 -12.24 24.00 8.14
C GLY A 11 -11.24 23.86 6.99
N GLU A 12 -9.94 23.73 7.28
CA GLU A 12 -8.91 23.60 6.25
C GLU A 12 -9.06 22.25 5.53
N VAL A 13 -9.15 22.30 4.21
CA VAL A 13 -9.22 21.11 3.37
C VAL A 13 -7.80 20.70 2.98
N ARG A 14 -7.37 19.54 3.48
CA ARG A 14 -6.08 18.95 3.16
C ARG A 14 -6.25 17.73 2.26
N LYS A 15 -5.52 17.73 1.15
CA LYS A 15 -5.52 16.63 0.19
C LYS A 15 -4.60 15.51 0.66
N ALA A 16 -5.11 14.27 0.62
CA ALA A 16 -4.35 13.06 0.85
C ALA A 16 -3.87 12.44 -0.47
N GLU A 17 -2.71 11.81 -0.40
CA GLU A 17 -2.23 10.84 -1.38
C GLU A 17 -2.80 9.46 -1.03
N VAL A 18 -2.58 8.47 -1.89
CA VAL A 18 -2.98 7.10 -1.61
C VAL A 18 -1.84 6.11 -1.80
N PHE A 19 -1.86 5.10 -0.95
CA PHE A 19 -0.99 3.95 -1.03
C PHE A 19 -1.81 2.72 -1.41
N VAL A 20 -1.27 1.90 -2.31
CA VAL A 20 -1.87 0.63 -2.73
C VAL A 20 -0.78 -0.43 -2.74
N ALA A 21 -1.05 -1.57 -2.10
CA ALA A 21 -0.23 -2.77 -2.17
C ALA A 21 -1.10 -3.97 -2.56
N ILE A 22 -0.57 -4.88 -3.37
CA ILE A 22 -1.31 -6.04 -3.86
C ILE A 22 -0.43 -7.26 -3.80
N LEU A 23 -1.00 -8.37 -3.33
CA LEU A 23 -0.39 -9.67 -3.43
C LEU A 23 -0.72 -10.31 -4.79
N PRO A 24 0.28 -10.67 -5.61
CA PRO A 24 0.07 -11.00 -7.02
C PRO A 24 -0.68 -12.32 -7.24
N PHE A 25 -0.63 -13.27 -6.30
CA PHE A 25 -1.34 -14.55 -6.45
C PHE A 25 -2.82 -14.41 -6.10
N SER A 26 -3.12 -13.94 -4.89
CA SER A 26 -4.50 -13.80 -4.42
C SER A 26 -5.22 -12.59 -4.99
N HIS A 27 -4.48 -11.62 -5.53
CA HIS A 27 -4.97 -10.28 -5.83
C HIS A 27 -5.55 -9.59 -4.57
N SER A 28 -5.19 -10.03 -3.36
CA SER A 28 -5.56 -9.34 -2.13
C SER A 28 -4.95 -7.95 -2.16
N THR A 29 -5.81 -6.95 -2.03
CA THR A 29 -5.43 -5.55 -2.17
C THR A 29 -5.48 -4.86 -0.81
N TYR A 30 -4.45 -4.09 -0.51
CA TYR A 30 -4.43 -3.13 0.57
C TYR A 30 -4.44 -1.71 0.01
N PHE A 31 -5.16 -0.82 0.69
CA PHE A 31 -5.37 0.57 0.29
C PHE A 31 -5.53 1.44 1.53
N GLU A 32 -4.84 2.58 1.54
CA GLU A 32 -4.98 3.60 2.58
C GLU A 32 -4.66 4.99 2.02
N ALA A 33 -5.21 6.02 2.67
CA ALA A 33 -4.85 7.41 2.47
C ALA A 33 -3.62 7.77 3.32
N VAL A 34 -2.69 8.51 2.72
CA VAL A 34 -1.46 8.98 3.36
C VAL A 34 -1.25 10.47 3.07
N TRP A 35 -0.52 11.17 3.94
CA TRP A 35 -0.32 12.61 3.75
C TRP A 35 0.63 12.96 2.62
N SER A 36 1.59 12.08 2.32
CA SER A 36 2.59 12.36 1.31
C SER A 36 3.18 11.10 0.71
N GLN A 37 3.91 11.28 -0.38
CA GLN A 37 4.74 10.23 -1.00
C GLN A 37 6.17 10.22 -0.41
N ARG A 38 6.36 10.78 0.79
CA ARG A 38 7.66 10.76 1.47
C ARG A 38 7.91 9.37 2.06
N LYS A 39 9.17 9.10 2.34
CA LYS A 39 9.64 7.79 2.84
C LYS A 39 9.02 7.41 4.18
N GLU A 40 8.73 8.39 5.04
CA GLU A 40 8.10 8.17 6.34
C GLU A 40 6.71 7.56 6.17
N ASP A 41 5.88 8.19 5.36
CA ASP A 41 4.53 7.72 5.03
C ASP A 41 4.59 6.40 4.24
N LEU A 42 5.53 6.26 3.30
CA LEU A 42 5.68 5.03 2.52
C LEU A 42 6.03 3.82 3.40
N ILE A 43 6.98 3.98 4.33
CA ILE A 43 7.40 2.91 5.23
C ILE A 43 6.25 2.54 6.16
N LYS A 44 5.60 3.54 6.76
CA LYS A 44 4.44 3.32 7.61
C LYS A 44 3.35 2.57 6.87
N ALA A 45 3.11 2.93 5.61
CA ALA A 45 2.10 2.29 4.79
C ALA A 45 2.44 0.83 4.43
N CYS A 46 3.72 0.55 4.13
CA CYS A 46 4.17 -0.83 3.94
C CYS A 46 4.01 -1.67 5.23
N GLN A 47 4.26 -1.08 6.40
CA GLN A 47 4.02 -1.77 7.68
C GLN A 47 2.54 -2.09 7.87
N ASN A 48 1.66 -1.11 7.66
CA ASN A 48 0.22 -1.31 7.76
C ASN A 48 -0.29 -2.37 6.76
N ALA A 49 0.28 -2.40 5.54
CA ALA A 49 -0.02 -3.44 4.56
C ALA A 49 0.40 -4.85 5.02
N PHE A 50 1.58 -4.99 5.62
CA PHE A 50 2.03 -6.28 6.18
C PHE A 50 1.13 -6.74 7.35
N GLU A 51 0.74 -5.82 8.23
CA GLU A 51 -0.24 -6.09 9.28
C GLU A 51 -1.58 -6.55 8.68
N TYR A 52 -2.07 -5.86 7.65
CA TYR A 52 -3.32 -6.21 6.97
C TYR A 52 -3.29 -7.59 6.32
N PHE A 53 -2.21 -7.92 5.59
CA PHE A 53 -2.02 -9.27 5.04
C PHE A 53 -1.73 -10.30 6.14
N GLY A 54 -1.38 -9.85 7.35
CA GLY A 54 -1.00 -10.62 8.52
C GLY A 54 0.31 -11.39 8.32
N GLY A 55 1.26 -10.78 7.63
CA GLY A 55 2.56 -11.38 7.35
C GLY A 55 3.37 -10.55 6.37
N VAL A 56 4.66 -10.85 6.29
CA VAL A 56 5.63 -10.15 5.46
C VAL A 56 5.81 -10.88 4.14
N THR A 57 5.77 -10.13 3.04
CA THR A 57 6.09 -10.67 1.71
C THR A 57 7.58 -10.94 1.56
N ALA A 58 7.94 -11.85 0.64
CA ALA A 58 9.34 -12.10 0.30
C ALA A 58 10.00 -10.93 -0.44
N ALA A 59 9.20 -10.15 -1.17
CA ALA A 59 9.64 -9.00 -1.94
C ALA A 59 8.62 -7.85 -1.92
N ILE A 60 9.13 -6.62 -1.93
CA ILE A 60 8.40 -5.41 -2.29
C ILE A 60 8.88 -4.98 -3.67
N VAL A 61 7.91 -4.74 -4.57
CA VAL A 61 8.16 -4.23 -5.92
C VAL A 61 7.63 -2.80 -5.98
N PRO A 62 8.40 -1.80 -5.51
CA PRO A 62 7.94 -0.43 -5.55
C PRO A 62 7.95 0.08 -6.99
N ASP A 63 7.10 1.06 -7.27
CA ASP A 63 7.32 1.92 -8.43
C ASP A 63 8.62 2.74 -8.24
N ASN A 64 9.15 3.37 -9.29
CA ASN A 64 10.34 4.22 -9.30
C ASN A 64 10.18 5.54 -8.50
N LEU A 65 9.43 5.51 -7.40
CA LEU A 65 9.24 6.62 -6.48
C LEU A 65 10.56 6.88 -5.72
N LYS A 66 10.97 8.15 -5.64
CA LYS A 66 12.22 8.56 -4.97
C LYS A 66 12.33 8.13 -3.49
N ALA A 67 11.18 7.95 -2.83
CA ALA A 67 11.12 7.48 -1.45
C ALA A 67 11.62 6.03 -1.29
N ALA A 68 11.45 5.18 -2.31
CA ALA A 68 11.99 3.83 -2.35
C ALA A 68 13.28 3.73 -3.17
N VAL A 69 13.41 4.54 -4.23
CA VAL A 69 14.47 4.44 -5.24
C VAL A 69 15.21 5.77 -5.36
N LYS A 70 16.42 5.85 -4.79
CA LYS A 70 17.30 7.04 -4.86
C LYS A 70 17.75 7.36 -6.28
N THR A 71 18.01 6.36 -7.12
CA THR A 71 18.35 6.54 -8.53
C THR A 71 17.82 5.37 -9.36
N SER A 72 16.96 5.67 -10.33
CA SER A 72 16.40 4.69 -11.26
C SER A 72 17.36 4.49 -12.44
N ALA A 73 18.52 3.86 -12.22
CA ALA A 73 19.38 3.45 -13.33
C ALA A 73 18.78 2.21 -14.00
N ARG A 74 18.97 2.07 -15.31
CA ARG A 74 18.32 1.05 -16.15
C ARG A 74 18.67 -0.40 -15.74
N ASN A 75 19.80 -0.61 -15.06
CA ASN A 75 20.31 -1.93 -14.68
C ASN A 75 20.56 -2.12 -13.17
N GLU A 76 20.71 -1.06 -12.37
CA GLU A 76 20.97 -1.15 -10.92
C GLU A 76 20.26 0.00 -10.18
N PRO A 77 19.00 -0.18 -9.78
CA PRO A 77 18.30 0.85 -9.01
C PRO A 77 18.94 0.97 -7.63
N VAL A 78 19.35 2.19 -7.26
CA VAL A 78 19.86 2.46 -5.92
C VAL A 78 18.66 2.64 -5.00
N ILE A 79 18.47 1.72 -4.05
CA ILE A 79 17.40 1.78 -3.06
C ILE A 79 17.71 2.89 -2.04
N ASN A 80 16.67 3.58 -1.58
CA ASN A 80 16.79 4.52 -0.48
C ASN A 80 17.29 3.78 0.77
N GLU A 81 18.32 4.29 1.43
CA GLU A 81 18.98 3.64 2.58
C GLU A 81 18.01 3.32 3.74
N GLU A 82 17.06 4.22 4.03
CA GLU A 82 16.06 3.99 5.08
C GLU A 82 15.03 2.93 4.66
N PHE A 83 14.66 2.90 3.38
CA PHE A 83 13.77 1.88 2.84
C PHE A 83 14.45 0.50 2.75
N ALA A 84 15.74 0.47 2.43
CA ALA A 84 16.55 -0.74 2.46
C ALA A 84 16.66 -1.30 3.89
N ALA A 85 16.92 -0.44 4.88
CA ALA A 85 16.95 -0.83 6.29
C ALA A 85 15.59 -1.35 6.78
N PHE A 86 14.49 -0.71 6.35
CA PHE A 86 13.13 -1.22 6.59
C PHE A 86 12.94 -2.61 5.99
N ALA A 87 13.30 -2.80 4.72
CA ALA A 87 13.14 -4.09 4.05
C ALA A 87 13.98 -5.18 4.74
N GLU A 88 15.21 -4.87 5.14
CA GLU A 88 16.08 -5.76 5.90
C GLU A 88 15.47 -6.15 7.26
N HIS A 89 14.91 -5.20 8.02
CA HIS A 89 14.24 -5.48 9.30
C HIS A 89 13.09 -6.48 9.17
N TYR A 90 12.34 -6.39 8.06
CA TYR A 90 11.25 -7.30 7.74
C TYR A 90 11.73 -8.56 6.97
N GLY A 91 13.02 -8.67 6.66
CA GLY A 91 13.60 -9.78 5.88
C GLY A 91 13.16 -9.80 4.41
N CYS A 92 12.65 -8.70 3.89
CA CYS A 92 12.08 -8.56 2.55
C CYS A 92 13.11 -8.02 1.55
N ALA A 93 13.06 -8.50 0.31
CA ALA A 93 13.87 -7.93 -0.78
C ALA A 93 13.15 -6.77 -1.46
N VAL A 94 13.90 -5.78 -1.97
CA VAL A 94 13.33 -4.67 -2.75
C VAL A 94 13.72 -4.83 -4.21
N TYR A 95 12.73 -5.00 -5.09
CA TYR A 95 12.93 -5.13 -6.55
C TYR A 95 12.13 -4.07 -7.29
N PRO A 96 12.68 -2.86 -7.52
CA PRO A 96 11.96 -1.80 -8.21
C PRO A 96 11.50 -2.21 -9.61
N ALA A 97 10.27 -1.83 -9.96
CA ALA A 97 9.74 -2.06 -11.29
C ALA A 97 10.62 -1.37 -12.36
N ARG A 98 10.90 -2.06 -13.47
CA ARG A 98 11.82 -1.52 -14.48
C ARG A 98 11.19 -0.32 -15.18
N VAL A 99 12.01 0.71 -15.40
CA VAL A 99 11.59 1.93 -16.12
C VAL A 99 11.17 1.56 -17.54
N ARG A 100 9.97 2.01 -17.97
CA ARG A 100 9.37 1.75 -19.29
C ARG A 100 9.05 0.27 -19.57
N HIS A 101 8.74 -0.51 -18.54
CA HIS A 101 8.21 -1.88 -18.69
C HIS A 101 6.78 -1.99 -18.11
N PRO A 102 5.73 -1.68 -18.90
CA PRO A 102 4.34 -1.65 -18.43
C PRO A 102 3.84 -2.97 -17.83
N LYS A 103 4.38 -4.11 -18.28
CA LYS A 103 4.00 -5.44 -17.77
C LYS A 103 4.31 -5.63 -16.29
N ASP A 104 5.35 -4.96 -15.77
CA ASP A 104 5.73 -5.05 -14.36
C ASP A 104 4.70 -4.35 -13.45
N LYS A 105 3.82 -3.50 -14.02
CA LYS A 105 2.82 -2.69 -13.28
C LYS A 105 1.37 -3.05 -13.55
N ALA A 106 1.09 -3.91 -14.53
CA ALA A 106 -0.26 -4.19 -14.99
C ALA A 106 -1.21 -4.66 -13.87
N LEU A 107 -0.69 -5.41 -12.89
CA LEU A 107 -1.48 -5.85 -11.72
C LEU A 107 -1.91 -4.68 -10.84
N VAL A 108 -0.96 -3.78 -10.51
CA VAL A 108 -1.22 -2.60 -9.68
C VAL A 108 -2.16 -1.64 -10.40
N GLU A 109 -1.93 -1.35 -11.68
CA GLU A 109 -2.79 -0.47 -12.48
C GLU A 109 -4.24 -0.98 -12.54
N ASN A 110 -4.44 -2.28 -12.72
CA ASN A 110 -5.77 -2.89 -12.74
C ASN A 110 -6.47 -2.82 -11.39
N ALA A 111 -5.76 -3.09 -10.30
CA ALA A 111 -6.34 -3.01 -8.97
C ALA A 111 -6.67 -1.57 -8.57
N VAL A 112 -5.79 -0.62 -8.88
CA VAL A 112 -6.04 0.82 -8.70
C VAL A 112 -7.34 1.20 -9.43
N LYS A 113 -7.49 0.80 -10.70
CA LYS A 113 -8.73 1.03 -11.46
C LYS A 113 -9.96 0.46 -10.75
N LEU A 114 -9.89 -0.76 -10.21
CA LEU A 114 -11.00 -1.39 -9.51
C LEU A 114 -11.33 -0.70 -8.18
N LEU A 115 -10.31 -0.26 -7.43
CA LEU A 115 -10.49 0.54 -6.21
C LEU A 115 -11.18 1.87 -6.54
N TYR A 116 -10.78 2.52 -7.65
CA TYR A 116 -11.42 3.75 -8.11
C TYR A 116 -12.92 3.56 -8.41
N GLN A 117 -13.29 2.41 -8.97
CA GLN A 117 -14.68 2.07 -9.33
C GLN A 117 -15.51 1.51 -8.18
N SER A 118 -14.92 1.34 -6.99
CA SER A 118 -15.60 0.80 -5.81
C SER A 118 -15.34 1.69 -4.61
N VAL A 119 -14.27 1.42 -3.86
CA VAL A 119 -13.91 2.12 -2.62
C VAL A 119 -13.92 3.64 -2.78
N TYR A 120 -13.31 4.17 -3.84
CA TYR A 120 -13.27 5.62 -4.07
C TYR A 120 -14.64 6.22 -4.36
N PHE A 121 -15.43 5.54 -5.18
CA PHE A 121 -16.75 6.03 -5.56
C PHE A 121 -17.65 6.16 -4.33
N ASP A 122 -17.52 5.22 -3.39
CA ASP A 122 -18.32 5.21 -2.16
C ASP A 122 -17.87 6.25 -1.12
N ILE A 123 -16.62 6.73 -1.18
CA ILE A 123 -16.11 7.82 -0.32
C ILE A 123 -16.13 9.20 -0.99
N GLU A 124 -16.43 9.26 -2.29
CA GLU A 124 -16.44 10.51 -3.04
C GLU A 124 -17.54 11.45 -2.50
N GLY A 125 -17.15 12.70 -2.20
CA GLY A 125 -18.06 13.70 -1.63
C GLY A 125 -18.33 13.58 -0.13
N MET A 126 -17.74 12.59 0.55
CA MET A 126 -17.73 12.52 2.02
C MET A 126 -16.67 13.45 2.60
N ALA A 127 -16.96 14.07 3.75
CA ALA A 127 -16.00 14.85 4.52
C ALA A 127 -15.56 14.06 5.74
N PHE A 128 -14.24 13.96 5.93
CA PHE A 128 -13.65 13.28 7.09
C PHE A 128 -12.88 14.29 7.94
N PRO A 129 -13.02 14.26 9.26
CA PRO A 129 -12.37 15.21 10.17
C PRO A 129 -10.88 14.94 10.37
N SER A 130 -10.44 13.71 10.08
CA SER A 130 -9.06 13.28 10.24
C SER A 130 -8.67 12.23 9.21
N LEU A 131 -7.36 12.03 9.02
CA LEU A 131 -6.84 10.95 8.18
C LEU A 131 -7.21 9.57 8.74
N ASP A 132 -7.29 9.44 10.07
CA ASP A 132 -7.63 8.19 10.74
C ASP A 132 -9.08 7.79 10.49
N GLU A 133 -10.00 8.76 10.48
CA GLU A 133 -11.40 8.51 10.15
C GLU A 133 -11.59 8.18 8.67
N LEU A 134 -10.90 8.88 7.78
CA LEU A 134 -10.87 8.54 6.36
C LEU A 134 -10.35 7.09 6.16
N ASN A 135 -9.26 6.73 6.83
CA ASN A 135 -8.69 5.38 6.75
C ASN A 135 -9.59 4.32 7.37
N THR A 136 -10.34 4.65 8.43
CA THR A 136 -11.35 3.75 9.01
C THR A 136 -12.44 3.43 7.99
N ALA A 137 -12.99 4.46 7.32
CA ALA A 137 -13.99 4.26 6.27
C ALA A 137 -13.42 3.46 5.08
N ILE A 138 -12.20 3.78 4.66
CA ILE A 138 -11.48 3.03 3.63
C ILE A 138 -11.34 1.54 4.02
N HIS A 139 -10.96 1.23 5.25
CA HIS A 139 -10.78 -0.16 5.69
C HIS A 139 -12.06 -0.97 5.69
N ILE A 140 -13.20 -0.37 6.00
CA ILE A 140 -14.51 -1.02 5.91
C ILE A 140 -14.81 -1.39 4.44
N LEU A 141 -14.70 -0.42 3.53
CA LEU A 141 -14.97 -0.65 2.10
C LEU A 141 -13.96 -1.62 1.47
N LEU A 142 -12.70 -1.57 1.92
CA LEU A 142 -11.64 -2.47 1.48
C LEU A 142 -11.87 -3.91 1.94
N HIS A 143 -12.43 -4.10 3.15
CA HIS A 143 -12.84 -5.42 3.62
C HIS A 143 -13.86 -6.03 2.66
N ASP A 144 -14.93 -5.29 2.34
CA ASP A 144 -15.98 -5.73 1.43
C ASP A 144 -15.45 -5.98 0.01
N PHE A 145 -14.52 -5.13 -0.46
CA PHE A 145 -13.85 -5.30 -1.75
C PHE A 145 -13.10 -6.63 -1.86
N ASN A 146 -12.39 -7.04 -0.78
CA ASN A 146 -11.62 -8.27 -0.76
C ASN A 146 -12.47 -9.51 -0.49
N GLU A 147 -13.62 -9.37 0.19
CA GLU A 147 -14.59 -10.45 0.41
C GLU A 147 -15.51 -10.71 -0.79
N LYS A 148 -15.65 -9.75 -1.69
CA LYS A 148 -16.47 -9.93 -2.89
C LYS A 148 -15.90 -11.04 -3.79
N LEU A 149 -16.79 -11.89 -4.31
CA LEU A 149 -16.43 -12.91 -5.30
C LEU A 149 -15.75 -12.26 -6.50
N THR A 150 -14.61 -12.81 -6.89
CA THR A 150 -13.87 -12.31 -8.05
C THR A 150 -14.60 -12.73 -9.33
N ALA A 151 -14.77 -11.80 -10.28
CA ALA A 151 -15.45 -12.08 -11.54
C ALA A 151 -14.85 -13.30 -12.25
N GLY A 152 -15.70 -14.26 -12.61
CA GLY A 152 -15.28 -15.52 -13.25
C GLY A 152 -14.63 -16.53 -12.30
N ARG A 153 -14.61 -16.29 -10.99
CA ARG A 153 -14.10 -17.23 -9.97
C ARG A 153 -15.19 -17.53 -8.93
N LYS A 154 -15.06 -18.67 -8.25
CA LYS A 154 -15.93 -19.07 -7.12
C LYS A 154 -15.39 -18.64 -5.75
N MET A 155 -14.37 -17.79 -5.74
CA MET A 155 -13.64 -17.39 -4.54
C MET A 155 -13.44 -15.88 -4.54
N SER A 156 -13.43 -15.31 -3.34
CA SER A 156 -13.03 -13.93 -3.10
C SER A 156 -11.50 -13.77 -3.08
N ARG A 157 -11.00 -12.53 -3.06
CA ARG A 157 -9.56 -12.26 -2.89
C ARG A 157 -9.07 -12.74 -1.52
N LYS A 158 -9.91 -12.56 -0.49
CA LYS A 158 -9.65 -13.06 0.87
C LYS A 158 -9.54 -14.59 0.88
N ASP A 159 -10.44 -15.31 0.22
CA ASP A 159 -10.37 -16.78 0.15
C ASP A 159 -9.08 -17.25 -0.54
N MET A 160 -8.71 -16.61 -1.65
CA MET A 160 -7.49 -16.95 -2.38
C MET A 160 -6.23 -16.65 -1.56
N LEU A 161 -6.22 -15.58 -0.76
CA LEU A 161 -5.14 -15.29 0.18
C LEU A 161 -5.03 -16.40 1.22
N LEU A 162 -6.13 -16.68 1.93
CA LEU A 162 -6.14 -17.65 3.03
C LEU A 162 -5.79 -19.08 2.58
N GLN A 163 -6.22 -19.48 1.39
CA GLN A 163 -6.01 -20.86 0.91
C GLN A 163 -4.73 -21.07 0.12
N GLY A 164 -4.11 -20.01 -0.42
CA GLY A 164 -3.02 -20.19 -1.39
C GLY A 164 -1.80 -19.28 -1.24
N GLU A 165 -1.88 -18.20 -0.47
CA GLU A 165 -0.75 -17.26 -0.34
C GLU A 165 -0.34 -17.02 1.12
N LYS A 166 -1.26 -17.20 2.07
CA LYS A 166 -1.05 -16.92 3.50
C LYS A 166 0.14 -17.67 4.09
N ASP A 167 0.28 -18.96 3.77
CA ASP A 167 1.35 -19.83 4.30
C ASP A 167 2.74 -19.49 3.73
N PHE A 168 2.80 -18.67 2.67
CA PHE A 168 4.05 -18.19 2.09
C PHE A 168 4.49 -16.82 2.64
N LEU A 169 3.64 -16.18 3.45
CA LEU A 169 4.01 -14.96 4.15
C LEU A 169 4.86 -15.33 5.39
N ARG A 170 5.90 -14.54 5.61
CA ARG A 170 6.71 -14.67 6.83
C ARG A 170 5.96 -14.07 8.02
N PRO A 171 6.22 -14.54 9.25
CA PRO A 171 5.66 -13.91 10.44
C PRO A 171 6.08 -12.44 10.54
N LEU A 172 5.20 -11.62 11.08
CA LEU A 172 5.53 -10.24 11.43
C LEU A 172 6.61 -10.22 12.53
N PRO A 173 7.54 -9.26 12.51
CA PRO A 173 8.51 -9.11 13.59
C PRO A 173 7.81 -8.68 14.88
N GLU A 174 8.33 -9.11 16.04
CA GLU A 174 7.76 -8.73 17.36
C GLU A 174 7.73 -7.21 17.59
N LYS A 175 8.68 -6.49 16.98
CA LYS A 175 8.79 -5.04 17.09
C LYS A 175 8.70 -4.40 15.71
N PRO A 176 7.86 -3.36 15.54
CA PRO A 176 7.81 -2.62 14.29
C PRO A 176 9.14 -1.91 14.04
N PHE A 177 9.48 -1.75 12.76
CA PHE A 177 10.61 -0.90 12.37
C PHE A 177 10.38 0.54 12.83
N VAL A 178 11.43 1.18 13.33
CA VAL A 178 11.41 2.58 13.78
C VAL A 178 12.39 3.37 12.92
N LEU A 179 11.89 4.43 12.30
CA LEU A 179 12.72 5.34 11.52
C LEU A 179 13.71 6.07 12.41
N ARG A 180 14.95 6.21 11.94
CA ARG A 180 15.97 7.00 12.65
C ARG A 180 15.57 8.47 12.57
N GLU A 181 15.36 9.10 13.72
CA GLU A 181 15.21 10.55 13.80
C GLU A 181 16.49 11.20 13.27
N ARG A 182 16.35 12.06 12.26
CA ARG A 182 17.45 12.96 11.90
C ARG A 182 17.44 14.08 12.93
N LYS A 183 18.50 14.17 13.74
CA LYS A 183 18.78 15.40 14.48
C LYS A 183 18.89 16.52 13.45
N LEU A 184 17.99 17.49 13.55
CA LEU A 184 18.03 18.75 12.80
C LEU A 184 19.29 19.54 13.18
#